data_AF-A0A661M5V1-F1
#
_entry.id   AF-A0A661M5V1-F1
#
_cell.length_a   1.000
_cell.length_b   1.000
_cell.length_c   1.000
_cell.angle_alpha   90.00
_cell.angle_beta   90.00
_cell.angle_gamma   90.00
#
_symmetry.space_group_name_H-M   'P 1'
#
loop_
_entity.id
_entity.type
_entity.pdbx_description
1 polymer ?
#
loop_
_entity_poly.entity_id
_entity_poly.type
_entity_poly.pdbx_seq_one_letter_code
_entity_poly.pdbx_strand_id
1 'polypeptide(L)'
;MRLLRSRGGRIPHPLRDTMTWIGSISPTTNAGPGTRKVSGNSWTNGSTGSRTVKRIWGSCRGRDSRPSDLTHAMRTPCHTAPSAVISRRPEMPSPDKRTPTPVERMIVAASHLVEDHAVLMVGTQWPIIVSLLARATHAPGAVICYEGGIVLQDMPGRIPLFTADPVVQSCAAFLGESLDTLGMVLHGGRCRMALLSAASVDRFGNINTTCIGPYVSPTLRFGGSGGACDFGSLSPRTVIVMEHDRRRFPERVDFITTPGYLDGGGERYRAGLRPRTGPYAVVTTLGLFRFNEAGEMILSGFHEGTDVEEIRGQVQWDLKVADDVGPLPSPTPLELDTLRRLDPERMYLEYKRLLEGKEISL
;
A
#
# COMPACT_ATOMS: atom_id res chain seq x y z
N MET A 1 -18.78 6.26 -53.58
CA MET A 1 -20.16 6.78 -53.59
C MET A 1 -21.13 5.68 -54.06
N ARG A 2 -21.66 4.87 -53.13
CA ARG A 2 -22.97 4.17 -53.23
C ARG A 2 -23.23 3.48 -51.89
N LEU A 3 -24.24 3.99 -51.18
CA LEU A 3 -24.81 3.43 -49.97
C LEU A 3 -25.57 2.13 -50.28
N LEU A 4 -25.51 1.15 -49.37
CA LEU A 4 -26.59 0.19 -49.16
C LEU A 4 -26.80 0.01 -47.64
N ARG A 5 -28.05 0.21 -47.24
CA ARG A 5 -28.57 0.26 -45.87
C ARG A 5 -28.86 -1.14 -45.31
N SER A 6 -28.53 -1.29 -44.03
CA SER A 6 -29.24 -1.95 -42.91
C SER A 6 -30.21 -3.13 -43.16
N ARG A 7 -29.89 -4.26 -42.51
CA ARG A 7 -30.78 -5.10 -41.68
C ARG A 7 -29.88 -5.65 -40.55
N GLY A 8 -30.10 -5.43 -39.26
CA GLY A 8 -31.29 -5.77 -38.49
C GLY A 8 -31.14 -7.20 -37.94
N GLY A 9 -30.23 -7.42 -36.98
CA GLY A 9 -29.99 -8.73 -36.36
C GLY A 9 -29.77 -8.59 -34.86
N ARG A 10 -30.69 -9.16 -34.07
CA ARG A 10 -30.71 -9.15 -32.61
C ARG A 10 -29.60 -10.03 -32.03
N ILE A 11 -28.99 -9.56 -30.96
CA ILE A 11 -28.01 -10.26 -30.11
C ILE A 11 -28.76 -11.26 -29.22
N PRO A 12 -28.38 -12.54 -29.15
CA PRO A 12 -28.87 -13.45 -28.12
C PRO A 12 -27.95 -13.44 -26.89
N HIS A 13 -28.50 -13.03 -25.75
CA HIS A 13 -28.03 -13.42 -24.42
C HIS A 13 -28.32 -14.91 -24.17
N PRO A 14 -27.45 -15.62 -23.44
CA PRO A 14 -27.89 -16.68 -22.55
C PRO A 14 -27.45 -16.39 -21.12
N LEU A 15 -28.41 -15.95 -20.30
CA LEU A 15 -28.40 -16.11 -18.84
C LEU A 15 -29.54 -17.08 -18.52
N ARG A 16 -29.16 -18.28 -18.05
CA ARG A 16 -29.91 -19.26 -17.22
C ARG A 16 -29.49 -20.66 -17.65
N ASP A 17 -28.68 -21.28 -16.80
CA ASP A 17 -28.82 -22.68 -16.35
C ASP A 17 -27.53 -23.10 -15.64
N THR A 18 -27.53 -23.03 -14.31
CA THR A 18 -26.95 -24.04 -13.40
C THR A 18 -27.23 -23.60 -11.97
N MET A 19 -28.34 -24.10 -11.44
CA MET A 19 -28.59 -24.23 -10.01
C MET A 19 -28.13 -25.64 -9.62
N THR A 20 -27.71 -25.80 -8.35
CA THR A 20 -27.42 -27.06 -7.63
C THR A 20 -26.11 -27.82 -7.94
N TRP A 21 -25.11 -27.59 -7.09
CA TRP A 21 -24.33 -28.67 -6.46
C TRP A 21 -23.80 -28.17 -5.10
N ILE A 22 -24.54 -28.46 -4.03
CA ILE A 22 -24.05 -28.38 -2.65
C ILE A 22 -23.62 -29.81 -2.29
N GLY A 23 -22.33 -30.08 -2.41
CA GLY A 23 -21.71 -31.32 -1.93
C GLY A 23 -21.30 -31.15 -0.48
N SER A 24 -22.12 -31.68 0.43
CA SER A 24 -21.78 -31.90 1.84
C SER A 24 -20.60 -32.88 1.95
N ILE A 25 -19.48 -32.44 2.53
CA ILE A 25 -18.40 -33.34 2.94
C ILE A 25 -18.58 -33.61 4.45
N SER A 26 -19.04 -34.81 4.77
CA SER A 26 -18.97 -35.39 6.11
C SER A 26 -17.56 -35.94 6.36
N PRO A 27 -17.00 -35.82 7.58
CA PRO A 27 -15.65 -36.28 7.87
C PRO A 27 -15.63 -37.79 8.11
N THR A 28 -14.93 -38.53 7.25
CA THR A 28 -14.60 -39.94 7.50
C THR A 28 -13.31 -40.04 8.31
N THR A 29 -13.45 -40.60 9.50
CA THR A 29 -12.40 -41.14 10.37
C THR A 29 -11.56 -42.21 9.66
N ASN A 30 -10.23 -42.12 9.75
CA ASN A 30 -9.38 -43.31 9.72
C ASN A 30 -8.17 -43.11 10.64
N ALA A 31 -8.02 -44.04 11.57
CA ALA A 31 -6.97 -44.09 12.58
C ALA A 31 -5.92 -45.16 12.20
N GLY A 32 -4.65 -44.88 12.48
CA GLY A 32 -3.52 -45.83 12.43
C GLY A 32 -2.22 -45.16 12.88
N PRO A 33 -1.31 -45.85 13.61
CA PRO A 33 -0.77 -45.31 14.85
C PRO A 33 0.65 -44.72 14.73
N GLY A 34 0.91 -43.68 15.53
CA GLY A 34 2.25 -43.10 15.70
C GLY A 34 2.35 -42.37 17.03
N THR A 35 2.90 -43.06 18.03
CA THR A 35 3.09 -42.60 19.40
C THR A 35 3.98 -41.35 19.49
N ARG A 36 3.51 -40.28 20.13
CA ARG A 36 4.33 -39.40 20.97
C ARG A 36 3.46 -38.70 22.02
N LYS A 37 3.84 -38.91 23.28
CA LYS A 37 3.22 -38.35 24.49
C LYS A 37 3.32 -36.82 24.48
N VAL A 38 2.19 -36.14 24.73
CA VAL A 38 2.18 -34.78 25.28
C VAL A 38 1.29 -34.81 26.52
N SER A 39 1.87 -34.33 27.62
CA SER A 39 1.31 -34.20 28.96
C SER A 39 0.09 -33.27 28.98
N GLY A 40 -0.88 -33.63 29.82
CA GLY A 40 -2.21 -33.05 29.85
C GLY A 40 -2.32 -31.65 30.46
N ASN A 41 -3.51 -31.07 30.24
CA ASN A 41 -4.36 -30.66 31.34
C ASN A 41 -5.83 -30.64 30.87
N SER A 42 -6.64 -31.36 31.63
CA SER A 42 -8.08 -31.53 31.50
C SER A 42 -8.86 -30.28 31.90
N TRP A 43 -9.84 -29.89 31.11
CA TRP A 43 -11.02 -29.15 31.59
C TRP A 43 -12.27 -29.78 31.02
N THR A 44 -13.13 -30.25 31.91
CA THR A 44 -14.40 -30.93 31.67
C THR A 44 -15.52 -29.93 31.40
N ASN A 45 -16.45 -30.32 30.52
CA ASN A 45 -17.70 -29.62 30.26
C ASN A 45 -18.67 -29.76 31.43
N GLY A 46 -19.34 -28.66 31.78
CA GLY A 46 -20.52 -28.63 32.63
C GLY A 46 -21.52 -27.59 32.12
N SER A 47 -22.62 -28.07 31.54
CA SER A 47 -23.75 -27.30 31.05
C SER A 47 -24.59 -26.66 32.16
N THR A 48 -25.18 -25.49 31.87
CA THR A 48 -26.57 -25.04 32.13
C THR A 48 -26.66 -23.59 32.62
N GLY A 49 -27.62 -22.84 32.07
CA GLY A 49 -28.19 -21.65 32.74
C GLY A 49 -28.28 -20.39 31.87
N SER A 50 -29.39 -20.23 31.14
CA SER A 50 -29.80 -18.94 30.58
C SER A 50 -30.05 -17.91 31.68
N ARG A 51 -29.62 -16.66 31.52
CA ARG A 51 -30.31 -15.51 32.14
C ARG A 51 -30.02 -14.18 31.44
N THR A 52 -31.12 -13.56 31.06
CA THR A 52 -31.40 -12.26 30.48
C THR A 52 -30.66 -11.08 31.11
N VAL A 53 -30.08 -10.21 30.27
CA VAL A 53 -29.57 -8.88 30.66
C VAL A 53 -30.72 -7.89 30.71
N LYS A 54 -31.00 -7.32 31.90
CA LYS A 54 -31.90 -6.16 32.07
C LYS A 54 -31.09 -4.91 32.37
N ARG A 55 -31.29 -3.88 31.53
CA ARG A 55 -30.96 -2.47 31.79
C ARG A 55 -31.67 -1.99 33.07
N ILE A 56 -30.99 -1.19 33.89
CA ILE A 56 -31.64 -0.32 34.88
C ILE A 56 -31.01 1.07 34.76
N TRP A 57 -31.83 2.00 34.26
CA TRP A 57 -31.71 3.44 34.44
C TRP A 57 -32.34 3.78 35.79
N GLY A 58 -31.64 4.53 36.64
CA GLY A 58 -32.14 4.98 37.93
C GLY A 58 -32.01 6.49 38.06
N SER A 59 -33.08 7.21 37.72
CA SER A 59 -33.29 8.59 38.17
C SER A 59 -34.04 8.57 39.50
N CYS A 60 -33.63 9.35 40.49
CA CYS A 60 -34.56 9.91 41.48
C CYS A 60 -33.99 11.19 42.09
N ARG A 61 -34.88 12.19 42.17
CA ARG A 61 -34.65 13.57 42.57
C ARG A 61 -34.60 13.71 44.10
N GLY A 62 -33.86 14.73 44.55
CA GLY A 62 -34.35 15.69 45.54
C GLY A 62 -33.76 15.63 46.95
N ARG A 63 -32.87 16.58 47.26
CA ARG A 63 -33.17 17.66 48.22
C ARG A 63 -32.04 18.70 48.25
N ASP A 64 -32.49 19.95 48.31
CA ASP A 64 -31.70 21.16 48.48
C ASP A 64 -30.98 21.19 49.83
N SER A 65 -29.68 21.50 49.81
CA SER A 65 -29.02 22.38 50.78
C SER A 65 -27.63 22.79 50.27
N ARG A 66 -27.37 24.10 50.28
CA ARG A 66 -26.04 24.74 50.19
C ARG A 66 -25.97 25.76 51.36
N PRO A 67 -24.81 26.36 51.66
CA PRO A 67 -23.50 25.77 51.94
C PRO A 67 -22.84 26.46 53.17
N SER A 68 -21.92 25.81 53.89
CA SER A 68 -20.89 26.53 54.65
C SER A 68 -19.79 25.60 55.15
N ASP A 69 -18.56 26.00 54.86
CA ASP A 69 -17.33 25.78 55.64
C ASP A 69 -16.96 24.37 56.07
N LEU A 70 -16.01 23.77 55.33
CA LEU A 70 -14.88 23.07 55.95
C LEU A 70 -13.66 23.17 55.01
N THR A 71 -12.89 24.23 55.23
CA THR A 71 -11.47 24.32 54.88
C THR A 71 -10.66 23.27 55.63
N HIS A 72 -9.54 22.85 55.01
CA HIS A 72 -8.40 22.11 55.57
C HIS A 72 -8.49 20.57 55.65
N ALA A 73 -7.91 19.90 54.65
CA ALA A 73 -7.00 18.76 54.88
C ALA A 73 -6.10 18.48 53.67
N MET A 74 -4.82 18.87 53.84
CA MET A 74 -3.59 18.21 53.36
C MET A 74 -3.35 18.02 51.85
N ARG A 75 -2.53 18.93 51.30
CA ARG A 75 -1.72 18.73 50.09
C ARG A 75 -0.42 18.03 50.48
N THR A 76 -0.12 16.90 49.86
CA THR A 76 1.24 16.32 49.83
C THR A 76 1.96 16.85 48.58
N PRO A 77 3.20 17.38 48.67
CA PRO A 77 3.92 17.85 47.49
C PRO A 77 4.50 16.66 46.72
N CYS A 78 4.15 16.52 45.45
CA CYS A 78 4.84 15.61 44.53
C CYS A 78 6.21 16.19 44.20
N HIS A 79 7.27 15.43 44.45
CA HIS A 79 8.64 15.80 44.16
C HIS A 79 8.83 16.06 42.65
N THR A 80 9.43 17.21 42.35
CA THR A 80 9.92 17.61 41.04
C THR A 80 10.98 16.62 40.52
N ALA A 81 10.72 15.96 39.39
CA ALA A 81 11.72 15.21 38.66
C ALA A 81 12.69 16.18 37.94
N PRO A 82 14.01 15.88 37.90
CA PRO A 82 14.98 16.74 37.23
C PRO A 82 14.80 16.68 35.70
N SER A 83 14.78 17.85 35.08
CA SER A 83 14.73 18.04 33.63
C SER A 83 15.91 17.33 32.96
N ALA A 84 15.65 16.24 32.25
CA ALA A 84 16.64 15.60 31.40
C ALA A 84 16.98 16.55 30.24
N VAL A 85 18.24 16.97 30.17
CA VAL A 85 18.81 17.72 29.05
C VAL A 85 18.79 16.81 27.83
N ILE A 86 17.82 17.02 26.93
CA ILE A 86 17.84 16.43 25.59
C ILE A 86 19.04 17.04 24.88
N SER A 87 20.13 16.29 24.76
CA SER A 87 21.27 16.69 23.94
C SER A 87 20.78 16.89 22.50
N ARG A 88 20.97 18.12 21.98
CA ARG A 88 20.67 18.42 20.58
C ARG A 88 21.55 17.53 19.71
N ARG A 89 20.94 16.72 18.86
CA ARG A 89 21.66 16.00 17.80
C ARG A 89 22.45 17.02 16.98
N PRO A 90 23.68 16.72 16.55
CA PRO A 90 24.44 17.60 15.69
C PRO A 90 23.64 17.86 14.40
N GLU A 91 23.37 19.12 14.12
CA GLU A 91 22.76 19.57 12.87
C GLU A 91 23.70 19.20 11.72
N MET A 92 23.32 18.18 10.97
CA MET A 92 23.95 17.93 9.67
C MET A 92 23.60 19.09 8.74
N PRO A 93 24.53 19.52 7.87
CA PRO A 93 24.26 20.61 6.94
C PRO A 93 23.01 20.27 6.13
N SER A 94 21.98 21.11 6.26
CA SER A 94 20.76 21.01 5.44
C SER A 94 21.20 21.01 3.98
N PRO A 95 20.88 19.96 3.19
CA PRO A 95 21.12 20.04 1.76
C PRO A 95 20.44 21.31 1.23
N ASP A 96 21.09 21.99 0.29
CA ASP A 96 20.59 23.21 -0.34
C ASP A 96 19.10 23.04 -0.62
N LYS A 97 18.27 23.89 -0.01
CA LYS A 97 16.81 23.81 -0.10
C LYS A 97 16.32 23.89 -1.56
N ARG A 98 17.17 24.17 -2.54
CA ARG A 98 16.79 24.23 -3.96
C ARG A 98 16.97 22.92 -4.72
N THR A 99 17.92 22.08 -4.35
CA THR A 99 18.21 20.84 -5.12
C THR A 99 17.31 19.71 -4.67
N PRO A 100 16.56 19.04 -5.58
CA PRO A 100 15.78 17.87 -5.24
C PRO A 100 16.68 16.72 -4.75
N THR A 101 16.25 16.02 -3.71
CA THR A 101 16.84 14.73 -3.32
C THR A 101 16.40 13.61 -4.27
N PRO A 102 17.11 12.46 -4.31
CA PRO A 102 16.67 11.29 -5.09
C PRO A 102 15.25 10.82 -4.74
N VAL A 103 14.88 10.86 -3.46
CA VAL A 103 13.53 10.50 -3.00
C VAL A 103 12.48 11.49 -3.50
N GLU A 104 12.76 12.80 -3.45
CA GLU A 104 11.87 13.83 -4.01
C GLU A 104 11.68 13.64 -5.52
N ARG A 105 12.76 13.34 -6.27
CA ARG A 105 12.68 13.03 -7.71
C ARG A 105 11.80 11.80 -7.99
N MET A 106 11.99 10.73 -7.23
CA MET A 106 11.19 9.50 -7.33
C MET A 106 9.70 9.78 -7.10
N ILE A 107 9.36 10.49 -6.02
CA ILE A 107 7.96 10.77 -5.67
C ILE A 107 7.30 11.64 -6.74
N VAL A 108 7.99 12.69 -7.22
CA VAL A 108 7.46 13.59 -8.25
C VAL A 108 7.25 12.84 -9.57
N ALA A 109 8.24 12.07 -10.04
CA ALA A 109 8.12 11.30 -11.27
C ALA A 109 7.01 10.22 -11.18
N ALA A 110 6.84 9.59 -10.02
CA ALA A 110 5.72 8.68 -9.81
C ALA A 110 4.37 9.39 -9.82
N SER A 111 4.31 10.63 -9.29
CA SER A 111 3.08 11.41 -9.27
C SER A 111 2.61 11.78 -10.69
N HIS A 112 3.53 12.02 -11.63
CA HIS A 112 3.21 12.30 -13.04
C HIS A 112 2.52 11.15 -13.78
N LEU A 113 2.56 9.94 -13.22
CA LEU A 113 1.85 8.79 -13.79
C LEU A 113 0.35 8.77 -13.43
N VAL A 114 -0.05 9.56 -12.45
CA VAL A 114 -1.44 9.65 -11.99
C VAL A 114 -2.23 10.52 -12.97
N GLU A 115 -3.27 9.94 -13.57
CA GLU A 115 -4.20 10.69 -14.41
C GLU A 115 -5.19 11.46 -13.53
N ASP A 116 -5.54 12.69 -13.92
CA ASP A 116 -6.65 13.40 -13.29
C ASP A 116 -7.94 12.60 -13.42
N HIS A 117 -8.82 12.69 -12.41
CA HIS A 117 -10.04 11.89 -12.27
C HIS A 117 -9.87 10.36 -12.21
N ALA A 118 -8.63 9.84 -12.12
CA ALA A 118 -8.42 8.41 -11.93
C ALA A 118 -8.91 7.95 -10.54
N VAL A 119 -9.54 6.77 -10.50
CA VAL A 119 -9.82 6.05 -9.25
C VAL A 119 -8.58 5.24 -8.87
N LEU A 120 -7.95 5.60 -7.77
CA LEU A 120 -6.69 5.05 -7.29
C LEU A 120 -6.92 4.09 -6.13
N MET A 121 -6.38 2.89 -6.23
CA MET A 121 -6.17 2.02 -5.06
C MET A 121 -4.77 2.29 -4.50
N VAL A 122 -4.70 2.85 -3.30
CA VAL A 122 -3.44 3.36 -2.72
C VAL A 122 -2.99 2.47 -1.57
N GLY A 123 -1.78 1.92 -1.71
CA GLY A 123 -1.11 1.17 -0.65
C GLY A 123 -0.53 2.08 0.45
N THR A 124 0.38 1.53 1.25
CA THR A 124 1.07 2.25 2.32
C THR A 124 2.39 2.87 1.86
N GLN A 125 2.88 3.86 2.61
CA GLN A 125 4.15 4.55 2.41
C GLN A 125 4.23 5.43 1.14
N TRP A 126 5.13 5.15 0.20
CA TRP A 126 5.36 5.94 -1.01
C TRP A 126 4.08 6.20 -1.84
N PRO A 127 3.21 5.19 -2.08
CA PRO A 127 1.87 5.38 -2.62
C PRO A 127 1.07 6.53 -2.02
N ILE A 128 1.11 6.71 -0.69
CA ILE A 128 0.35 7.76 -0.01
C ILE A 128 0.85 9.12 -0.45
N ILE A 129 2.15 9.40 -0.29
CA ILE A 129 2.70 10.72 -0.64
C ILE A 129 2.63 11.01 -2.14
N VAL A 130 2.80 9.99 -3.00
CA VAL A 130 2.63 10.11 -4.46
C VAL A 130 1.20 10.51 -4.82
N SER A 131 0.20 9.82 -4.25
CA SER A 131 -1.21 10.13 -4.53
C SER A 131 -1.62 11.52 -4.04
N LEU A 132 -1.15 11.91 -2.85
CA LEU A 132 -1.42 13.23 -2.28
C LEU A 132 -0.74 14.34 -3.07
N LEU A 133 0.50 14.14 -3.53
CA LEU A 133 1.20 15.11 -4.37
C LEU A 133 0.49 15.30 -5.71
N ALA A 134 0.11 14.21 -6.38
CA ALA A 134 -0.63 14.29 -7.64
C ALA A 134 -1.92 15.09 -7.46
N ARG A 135 -2.69 14.78 -6.42
CA ARG A 135 -3.95 15.47 -6.10
C ARG A 135 -3.76 16.95 -5.75
N ALA A 136 -2.67 17.29 -5.06
CA ALA A 136 -2.35 18.65 -4.69
C ALA A 136 -1.78 19.50 -5.85
N THR A 137 -1.50 18.89 -7.00
CA THR A 137 -0.84 19.57 -8.14
C THR A 137 -1.67 19.46 -9.42
N HIS A 138 -1.50 18.40 -10.19
CA HIS A 138 -2.00 18.28 -11.56
C HIS A 138 -3.22 17.36 -11.70
N ALA A 139 -3.57 16.60 -10.66
CA ALA A 139 -4.67 15.63 -10.67
C ALA A 139 -5.70 15.87 -9.54
N PRO A 140 -6.27 17.09 -9.41
CA PRO A 140 -7.15 17.45 -8.29
C PRO A 140 -8.43 16.60 -8.19
N GLY A 141 -8.88 16.04 -9.30
CA GLY A 141 -10.03 15.16 -9.40
C GLY A 141 -9.74 13.69 -9.11
N ALA A 142 -8.48 13.29 -8.87
CA ALA A 142 -8.14 11.91 -8.54
C ALA A 142 -8.85 11.44 -7.26
N VAL A 143 -9.46 10.26 -7.34
CA VAL A 143 -10.21 9.64 -6.23
C VAL A 143 -9.29 8.65 -5.54
N ILE A 144 -8.92 8.93 -4.29
CA ILE A 144 -8.01 8.08 -3.50
C ILE A 144 -8.83 7.12 -2.65
N CYS A 145 -8.69 5.82 -2.91
CA CYS A 145 -9.32 4.74 -2.16
C CYS A 145 -8.26 3.91 -1.41
N TYR A 146 -8.51 3.68 -0.12
CA TYR A 146 -7.69 2.82 0.72
C TYR A 146 -8.35 1.46 0.94
N GLU A 147 -7.55 0.40 1.05
CA GLU A 147 -8.01 -1.00 1.20
C GLU A 147 -8.89 -1.26 2.43
N GLY A 148 -8.86 -0.37 3.43
CA GLY A 148 -9.65 -0.45 4.66
C GLY A 148 -11.09 0.05 4.52
N GLY A 149 -11.51 0.51 3.34
CA GLY A 149 -12.88 1.01 3.10
C GLY A 149 -13.03 2.53 3.05
N ILE A 150 -11.92 3.27 3.06
CA ILE A 150 -11.93 4.74 3.10
C ILE A 150 -11.78 5.30 1.69
N VAL A 151 -12.65 6.24 1.32
CA VAL A 151 -12.50 7.08 0.12
C VAL A 151 -12.29 8.53 0.55
N LEU A 152 -11.18 9.12 0.13
CA LEU A 152 -10.75 10.43 0.59
C LEU A 152 -11.54 11.56 -0.10
N GLN A 153 -12.12 12.48 0.67
CA GLN A 153 -12.77 13.70 0.18
C GLN A 153 -11.81 14.87 0.19
N ASP A 154 -11.14 15.13 1.31
CA ASP A 154 -10.31 16.31 1.52
C ASP A 154 -8.85 15.93 1.69
N MET A 155 -7.94 16.87 1.47
CA MET A 155 -6.53 16.66 1.78
C MET A 155 -6.36 16.53 3.31
N PRO A 156 -5.72 15.46 3.81
CA PRO A 156 -5.43 15.32 5.23
C PRO A 156 -4.58 16.47 5.77
N GLY A 157 -4.87 16.92 7.00
CA GLY A 157 -4.10 18.00 7.65
C GLY A 157 -2.64 17.65 7.98
N ARG A 158 -2.30 16.35 7.95
CA ARG A 158 -0.93 15.83 7.97
C ARG A 158 -0.87 14.57 7.13
N ILE A 159 0.34 14.19 6.70
CA ILE A 159 0.51 12.92 6.00
C ILE A 159 0.02 11.73 6.87
N PRO A 160 -0.77 10.80 6.30
CA PRO A 160 -1.19 9.59 6.99
C PRO A 160 0.01 8.68 7.28
N LEU A 161 0.05 8.10 8.49
CA LEU A 161 1.07 7.11 8.86
C LEU A 161 0.82 5.76 8.18
N PHE A 162 -0.45 5.41 7.99
CA PHE A 162 -0.93 4.19 7.34
C PHE A 162 -2.34 4.42 6.79
N THR A 163 -2.86 3.46 6.03
CA THR A 163 -4.11 3.56 5.27
C THR A 163 -5.39 3.66 6.13
N ALA A 164 -5.30 3.41 7.44
CA ALA A 164 -6.41 3.48 8.39
C ALA A 164 -6.18 4.53 9.50
N ASP A 165 -5.20 5.43 9.31
CA ASP A 165 -4.91 6.52 10.24
C ASP A 165 -6.15 7.41 10.46
N PRO A 166 -6.52 7.77 11.71
CA PRO A 166 -7.68 8.64 11.97
C PRO A 166 -7.68 9.95 11.16
N VAL A 167 -6.53 10.47 10.75
CA VAL A 167 -6.45 11.68 9.91
C VAL A 167 -7.13 11.49 8.54
N VAL A 168 -7.08 10.29 7.94
CA VAL A 168 -7.79 10.04 6.68
C VAL A 168 -9.29 9.85 6.91
N GLN A 169 -9.68 9.38 8.10
CA GLN A 169 -11.10 9.16 8.42
C GLN A 169 -11.85 10.48 8.55
N SER A 170 -11.24 11.48 9.19
CA SER A 170 -11.82 12.82 9.33
C SER A 170 -11.96 13.58 8.01
N CYS A 171 -11.29 13.12 6.95
CA CYS A 171 -11.27 13.75 5.63
C CYS A 171 -11.98 12.90 4.56
N ALA A 172 -12.75 11.89 4.96
CA ALA A 172 -13.32 10.91 4.06
C ALA A 172 -14.67 11.35 3.47
N ALA A 173 -14.87 11.07 2.18
CA ALA A 173 -16.19 11.12 1.54
C ALA A 173 -17.03 9.92 1.94
N PHE A 174 -16.35 8.80 2.22
CA PHE A 174 -16.96 7.53 2.55
C PHE A 174 -16.08 6.77 3.54
N LEU A 175 -16.71 6.27 4.61
CA LEU A 175 -16.13 5.40 5.62
C LEU A 175 -16.91 4.08 5.60
N GLY A 176 -16.35 3.06 4.97
CA GLY A 176 -16.89 1.71 4.95
C GLY A 176 -15.86 0.69 5.44
N GLU A 177 -15.90 -0.50 4.84
CA GLU A 177 -15.00 -1.60 5.13
C GLU A 177 -14.25 -2.06 3.87
N SER A 178 -13.31 -3.00 4.04
CA SER A 178 -12.54 -3.55 2.92
C SER A 178 -13.41 -4.12 1.81
N LEU A 179 -14.60 -4.63 2.10
CA LEU A 179 -15.52 -5.11 1.07
C LEU A 179 -15.97 -3.99 0.11
N ASP A 180 -16.06 -2.74 0.59
CA ASP A 180 -16.47 -1.61 -0.23
C ASP A 180 -15.38 -1.21 -1.22
N THR A 181 -14.14 -1.02 -0.76
CA THR A 181 -13.06 -0.57 -1.65
C THR A 181 -12.38 -1.73 -2.39
N LEU A 182 -12.13 -2.88 -1.76
CA LEU A 182 -11.61 -4.05 -2.47
C LEU A 182 -12.70 -4.69 -3.33
N GLY A 183 -13.87 -4.99 -2.76
CA GLY A 183 -14.94 -5.65 -3.50
C GLY A 183 -15.59 -4.73 -4.54
N MET A 184 -16.18 -3.63 -4.11
CA MET A 184 -17.02 -2.83 -5.01
C MET A 184 -16.21 -1.92 -5.94
N VAL A 185 -15.10 -1.34 -5.49
CA VAL A 185 -14.25 -0.48 -6.34
C VAL A 185 -13.28 -1.30 -7.17
N LEU A 186 -12.41 -2.10 -6.55
CA LEU A 186 -11.36 -2.84 -7.27
C LEU A 186 -11.90 -4.06 -8.03
N HIS A 187 -12.52 -5.03 -7.37
CA HIS A 187 -13.09 -6.22 -8.03
C HIS A 187 -14.24 -5.85 -8.98
N GLY A 188 -15.03 -4.84 -8.61
CA GLY A 188 -16.05 -4.24 -9.49
C GLY A 188 -15.49 -3.56 -10.75
N GLY A 189 -14.16 -3.44 -10.90
CA GLY A 189 -13.52 -2.92 -12.11
C GLY A 189 -13.60 -1.41 -12.28
N ARG A 190 -13.78 -0.67 -11.18
CA ARG A 190 -13.84 0.81 -11.17
C ARG A 190 -12.46 1.43 -10.94
N CYS A 191 -11.51 0.67 -10.38
CA CYS A 191 -10.12 1.09 -10.23
C CYS A 191 -9.46 1.31 -11.60
N ARG A 192 -8.75 2.44 -11.72
CA ARG A 192 -7.97 2.81 -12.90
C ARG A 192 -6.48 2.49 -12.73
N MET A 193 -5.98 2.70 -11.52
CA MET A 193 -4.57 2.56 -11.18
C MET A 193 -4.41 2.10 -9.71
N ALA A 194 -3.42 1.26 -9.47
CA ALA A 194 -2.98 0.90 -8.13
C ALA A 194 -1.55 1.43 -7.91
N LEU A 195 -1.32 2.00 -6.73
CA LEU A 195 -0.01 2.45 -6.28
C LEU A 195 0.47 1.50 -5.17
N LEU A 196 1.61 0.84 -5.37
CA LEU A 196 2.19 -0.10 -4.41
C LEU A 196 3.65 0.26 -4.10
N SER A 197 4.06 -0.10 -2.88
CA SER A 197 5.48 -0.26 -2.52
C SER A 197 5.85 -1.75 -2.60
N ALA A 198 7.14 -2.07 -2.64
CA ALA A 198 7.64 -3.44 -2.72
C ALA A 198 8.87 -3.62 -1.82
N ALA A 199 9.03 -4.78 -1.16
CA ALA A 199 10.31 -5.10 -0.51
C ALA A 199 11.35 -5.48 -1.58
N SER A 200 10.95 -6.30 -2.55
CA SER A 200 11.67 -6.51 -3.81
C SER A 200 10.72 -6.67 -4.99
N VAL A 201 11.24 -6.39 -6.18
CA VAL A 201 10.55 -6.56 -7.47
C VAL A 201 11.49 -7.24 -8.45
N ASP A 202 11.01 -8.23 -9.19
CA ASP A 202 11.83 -8.95 -10.17
C ASP A 202 11.69 -8.43 -11.61
N ARG A 203 12.42 -9.08 -12.52
CA ARG A 203 12.46 -8.80 -13.96
C ARG A 203 11.10 -8.70 -14.65
N PHE A 204 10.06 -9.35 -14.13
CA PHE A 204 8.72 -9.35 -14.71
C PHE A 204 7.71 -8.56 -13.86
N GLY A 205 8.19 -7.78 -12.88
CA GLY A 205 7.36 -6.95 -12.03
C GLY A 205 6.61 -7.73 -10.95
N ASN A 206 7.02 -8.96 -10.64
CA ASN A 206 6.46 -9.68 -9.50
C ASN A 206 7.01 -9.05 -8.21
N ILE A 207 6.13 -8.77 -7.25
CA ILE A 207 6.50 -8.14 -5.99
C ILE A 207 6.57 -9.18 -4.89
N ASN A 208 7.61 -9.08 -4.07
CA ASN A 208 7.70 -9.77 -2.80
C ASN A 208 7.59 -8.78 -1.65
N THR A 209 6.63 -9.04 -0.77
CA THR A 209 6.46 -8.41 0.54
C THR A 209 6.09 -9.47 1.59
N THR A 210 6.42 -10.74 1.34
CA THR A 210 6.10 -11.86 2.25
C THR A 210 7.33 -12.36 2.99
N CYS A 211 8.37 -12.81 2.28
CA CYS A 211 9.56 -13.35 2.92
C CYS A 211 10.78 -13.46 2.01
N ILE A 212 11.97 -13.52 2.61
CA ILE A 212 13.22 -13.95 1.97
C ILE A 212 13.53 -15.39 2.38
N GLY A 213 13.90 -16.23 1.41
CA GLY A 213 14.11 -17.66 1.59
C GLY A 213 12.81 -18.50 1.61
N PRO A 214 12.89 -19.78 2.02
CA PRO A 214 11.77 -20.71 1.97
C PRO A 214 10.57 -20.24 2.80
N TYR A 215 9.36 -20.22 2.22
CA TYR A 215 8.16 -19.69 2.87
C TYR A 215 7.86 -20.27 4.26
N VAL A 216 8.05 -21.59 4.45
CA VAL A 216 7.77 -22.30 5.71
C VAL A 216 8.79 -21.98 6.80
N SER A 217 10.02 -21.63 6.43
CA SER A 217 11.11 -21.28 7.35
C SER A 217 11.95 -20.15 6.75
N PRO A 218 11.40 -18.92 6.73
CA PRO A 218 12.04 -17.82 6.03
C PRO A 218 13.20 -17.26 6.83
N THR A 219 14.23 -16.78 6.15
CA THR A 219 15.34 -16.06 6.79
C THR A 219 14.89 -14.67 7.26
N LEU A 220 13.98 -14.05 6.51
CA LEU A 220 13.36 -12.76 6.86
C LEU A 220 11.86 -12.80 6.53
N ARG A 221 11.03 -12.33 7.46
CA ARG A 221 9.58 -12.22 7.28
C ARG A 221 9.16 -10.76 7.18
N PHE A 222 8.32 -10.46 6.20
CA PHE A 222 7.74 -9.14 5.96
C PHE A 222 6.26 -9.11 6.36
N GLY A 223 5.62 -7.94 6.20
CA GLY A 223 4.21 -7.72 6.55
C GLY A 223 3.19 -8.57 5.78
N GLY A 224 3.57 -9.15 4.64
CA GLY A 224 2.71 -9.99 3.81
C GLY A 224 2.01 -9.22 2.69
N SER A 225 0.93 -9.81 2.17
CA SER A 225 0.19 -9.28 1.02
C SER A 225 -0.61 -8.03 1.34
N GLY A 226 -1.36 -8.02 2.46
CA GLY A 226 -2.52 -7.12 2.57
C GLY A 226 -3.42 -7.29 1.33
N GLY A 227 -3.94 -6.18 0.80
CA GLY A 227 -4.65 -6.13 -0.48
C GLY A 227 -3.76 -6.07 -1.73
N ALA A 228 -2.43 -6.09 -1.61
CA ALA A 228 -1.53 -5.87 -2.75
C ALA A 228 -1.69 -6.92 -3.85
N CYS A 229 -1.93 -8.19 -3.50
CA CYS A 229 -2.22 -9.25 -4.48
C CYS A 229 -3.43 -8.91 -5.35
N ASP A 230 -4.53 -8.43 -4.75
CA ASP A 230 -5.73 -8.01 -5.47
C ASP A 230 -5.42 -6.80 -6.35
N PHE A 231 -4.66 -5.83 -5.85
CA PHE A 231 -4.28 -4.63 -6.60
C PHE A 231 -3.53 -5.01 -7.87
N GLY A 232 -2.47 -5.83 -7.73
CA GLY A 232 -1.67 -6.29 -8.86
C GLY A 232 -2.41 -7.21 -9.80
N SER A 233 -3.42 -7.95 -9.32
CA SER A 233 -4.21 -8.88 -10.13
C SER A 233 -5.30 -8.17 -10.94
N LEU A 234 -5.89 -7.10 -10.41
CA LEU A 234 -7.14 -6.54 -10.91
C LEU A 234 -7.03 -5.11 -11.44
N SER A 235 -6.00 -4.35 -11.03
CA SER A 235 -5.82 -2.97 -11.51
C SER A 235 -5.33 -2.92 -12.95
N PRO A 236 -5.94 -2.09 -13.83
CA PRO A 236 -5.44 -1.89 -15.19
C PRO A 236 -3.99 -1.43 -15.27
N ARG A 237 -3.53 -0.67 -14.26
CA ARG A 237 -2.18 -0.15 -14.17
C ARG A 237 -1.69 -0.22 -12.73
N THR A 238 -0.67 -1.03 -12.48
CA THR A 238 0.02 -1.06 -11.19
C THR A 238 1.34 -0.30 -11.30
N VAL A 239 1.49 0.77 -10.54
CA VAL A 239 2.75 1.51 -10.41
C VAL A 239 3.40 1.13 -9.10
N ILE A 240 4.65 0.67 -9.18
CA ILE A 240 5.46 0.26 -8.05
C ILE A 240 6.42 1.41 -7.75
N VAL A 241 6.44 1.90 -6.51
CA VAL A 241 7.31 3.00 -6.09
C VAL A 241 8.20 2.51 -4.95
N MET A 242 9.52 2.56 -5.13
CA MET A 242 10.45 2.03 -4.14
C MET A 242 11.85 2.63 -4.28
N GLU A 243 12.54 2.83 -3.16
CA GLU A 243 13.95 3.19 -3.17
C GLU A 243 14.78 2.11 -3.89
N HIS A 244 15.80 2.54 -4.63
CA HIS A 244 16.63 1.62 -5.41
C HIS A 244 17.76 1.04 -4.55
N ASP A 245 17.85 -0.29 -4.52
CA ASP A 245 18.98 -1.05 -3.98
C ASP A 245 19.05 -2.36 -4.75
N ARG A 246 20.24 -2.76 -5.22
CA ARG A 246 20.44 -3.96 -6.05
C ARG A 246 19.85 -5.24 -5.45
N ARG A 247 19.81 -5.38 -4.12
CA ARG A 247 19.22 -6.55 -3.45
C ARG A 247 17.70 -6.62 -3.60
N ARG A 248 17.06 -5.47 -3.84
CA ARG A 248 15.61 -5.35 -4.07
C ARG A 248 15.21 -5.60 -5.52
N PHE A 249 16.17 -5.74 -6.43
CA PHE A 249 15.96 -6.07 -7.85
C PHE A 249 16.62 -7.41 -8.21
N PRO A 250 16.19 -8.55 -7.62
CA PRO A 250 16.67 -9.87 -8.01
C PRO A 250 16.11 -10.27 -9.38
N GLU A 251 16.76 -11.20 -10.08
CA GLU A 251 16.22 -11.73 -11.34
C GLU A 251 14.85 -12.40 -11.14
N ARG A 252 14.66 -13.07 -10.00
CA ARG A 252 13.40 -13.66 -9.54
C ARG A 252 13.24 -13.41 -8.04
N VAL A 253 12.03 -13.09 -7.61
CA VAL A 253 11.75 -12.99 -6.17
C VAL A 253 11.61 -14.38 -5.52
N ASP A 254 11.97 -14.48 -4.23
CA ASP A 254 11.80 -15.71 -3.44
C ASP A 254 10.34 -16.12 -3.23
N PHE A 255 9.43 -15.13 -3.24
CA PHE A 255 8.00 -15.35 -3.08
C PHE A 255 7.22 -14.31 -3.89
N ILE A 256 6.29 -14.76 -4.72
CA ILE A 256 5.38 -13.87 -5.45
C ILE A 256 4.22 -13.52 -4.52
N THR A 257 4.31 -12.39 -3.84
CA THR A 257 3.22 -11.86 -3.03
C THR A 257 2.16 -11.19 -3.90
N THR A 258 2.60 -10.41 -4.88
CA THR A 258 1.73 -9.77 -5.87
C THR A 258 2.21 -10.14 -7.26
N PRO A 259 1.33 -10.71 -8.10
CA PRO A 259 1.73 -11.18 -9.42
C PRO A 259 1.98 -10.02 -10.38
N GLY A 260 3.16 -10.02 -10.99
CA GLY A 260 3.51 -9.20 -12.14
C GLY A 260 3.11 -9.91 -13.45
N TYR A 261 4.04 -9.97 -14.41
CA TYR A 261 3.90 -10.78 -15.62
C TYR A 261 4.31 -12.25 -15.44
N LEU A 262 4.57 -12.69 -14.19
CA LEU A 262 5.03 -14.04 -13.84
C LEU A 262 6.36 -14.35 -14.53
N ASP A 263 6.41 -15.27 -15.49
CA ASP A 263 7.62 -15.56 -16.29
C ASP A 263 7.63 -14.86 -17.65
N GLY A 264 6.74 -13.89 -17.87
CA GLY A 264 6.58 -13.22 -19.17
C GLY A 264 5.79 -14.05 -20.19
N GLY A 265 5.84 -13.68 -21.47
CA GLY A 265 5.32 -14.52 -22.57
C GLY A 265 3.84 -14.96 -22.42
N GLY A 266 3.00 -14.10 -21.83
CA GLY A 266 1.59 -14.39 -21.59
C GLY A 266 1.27 -15.33 -20.42
N GLU A 267 2.26 -15.73 -19.59
CA GLU A 267 2.03 -16.57 -18.40
C GLU A 267 0.95 -16.00 -17.49
N ARG A 268 0.96 -14.68 -17.27
CA ARG A 268 -0.06 -13.97 -16.48
C ARG A 268 -1.48 -14.37 -16.90
N TYR A 269 -1.76 -14.41 -18.20
CA TYR A 269 -3.09 -14.78 -18.72
C TYR A 269 -3.36 -16.28 -18.59
N ARG A 270 -2.36 -17.14 -18.82
CA ARG A 270 -2.48 -18.59 -18.66
C ARG A 270 -2.72 -19.01 -17.21
N ALA A 271 -2.20 -18.25 -16.25
CA ALA A 271 -2.47 -18.41 -14.82
C ALA A 271 -3.88 -17.92 -14.40
N GLY A 272 -4.68 -17.39 -15.34
CA GLY A 272 -6.05 -16.95 -15.08
C GLY A 272 -6.19 -15.52 -14.55
N LEU A 273 -5.11 -14.73 -14.52
CA LEU A 273 -5.19 -13.32 -14.14
C LEU A 273 -5.94 -12.51 -15.20
N ARG A 274 -6.65 -11.47 -14.75
CA ARG A 274 -7.55 -10.69 -15.60
C ARG A 274 -6.78 -10.04 -16.77
N PRO A 275 -7.29 -10.09 -18.01
CA PRO A 275 -6.69 -9.36 -19.12
C PRO A 275 -6.68 -7.84 -18.89
N ARG A 276 -5.71 -7.15 -19.51
CA ARG A 276 -5.55 -5.68 -19.42
C ARG A 276 -5.36 -5.16 -17.99
N THR A 277 -4.75 -5.96 -17.13
CA THR A 277 -4.30 -5.59 -15.78
C THR A 277 -2.84 -5.98 -15.58
N GLY A 278 -2.18 -5.38 -14.61
CA GLY A 278 -0.82 -5.74 -14.22
C GLY A 278 0.15 -4.56 -14.11
N PRO A 279 1.46 -4.86 -14.03
CA PRO A 279 2.50 -3.83 -13.90
C PRO A 279 2.49 -2.86 -15.07
N TYR A 280 2.51 -1.56 -14.74
CA TYR A 280 2.57 -0.45 -15.68
C TYR A 280 3.90 0.30 -15.61
N ALA A 281 4.44 0.49 -14.41
CA ALA A 281 5.74 1.12 -14.20
C ALA A 281 6.35 0.69 -12.86
N VAL A 282 7.68 0.79 -12.79
CA VAL A 282 8.42 0.87 -11.53
C VAL A 282 9.13 2.20 -11.50
N VAL A 283 8.98 2.97 -10.43
CA VAL A 283 9.66 4.26 -10.25
C VAL A 283 10.55 4.16 -9.02
N THR A 284 11.82 4.51 -9.19
CA THR A 284 12.84 4.36 -8.16
C THR A 284 13.62 5.65 -7.96
N THR A 285 14.52 5.68 -6.98
CA THR A 285 15.45 6.80 -6.79
C THR A 285 16.45 6.98 -7.93
N LEU A 286 16.61 5.98 -8.83
CA LEU A 286 17.48 6.09 -10.00
C LEU A 286 16.72 6.35 -11.30
N GLY A 287 15.49 5.85 -11.47
CA GLY A 287 14.78 6.03 -12.72
C GLY A 287 13.40 5.40 -12.80
N LEU A 288 12.87 5.38 -14.03
CA LEU A 288 11.56 4.88 -14.37
C LEU A 288 11.69 3.71 -15.34
N PHE A 289 11.05 2.60 -14.98
CA PHE A 289 11.03 1.38 -15.73
C PHE A 289 9.61 1.12 -16.27
N ARG A 290 9.56 0.54 -17.47
CA ARG A 290 8.34 0.08 -18.15
C ARG A 290 8.45 -1.42 -18.42
N PHE A 291 7.41 -1.98 -19.02
CA PHE A 291 7.39 -3.38 -19.44
C PHE A 291 7.19 -3.44 -20.94
N ASN A 292 8.01 -4.24 -21.62
CA ASN A 292 7.86 -4.50 -23.05
C ASN A 292 6.69 -5.48 -23.32
N GLU A 293 6.45 -5.80 -24.59
CA GLU A 293 5.36 -6.72 -25.00
C GLU A 293 5.51 -8.13 -24.40
N ALA A 294 6.73 -8.57 -24.11
CA ALA A 294 6.99 -9.86 -23.45
C ALA A 294 6.72 -9.82 -21.94
N GLY A 295 6.41 -8.65 -21.37
CA GLY A 295 6.21 -8.44 -19.94
C GLY A 295 7.51 -8.25 -19.16
N GLU A 296 8.65 -8.11 -19.84
CA GLU A 296 9.95 -7.90 -19.21
C GLU A 296 10.19 -6.41 -18.93
N MET A 297 10.74 -6.13 -17.75
CA MET A 297 11.09 -4.79 -17.32
C MET A 297 12.23 -4.19 -18.16
N ILE A 298 12.03 -2.96 -18.62
CA ILE A 298 13.00 -2.17 -19.40
C ILE A 298 13.19 -0.80 -18.77
N LEU A 299 14.41 -0.26 -18.83
CA LEU A 299 14.67 1.13 -18.44
C LEU A 299 14.07 2.08 -19.47
N SER A 300 13.25 3.03 -19.03
CA SER A 300 12.58 4.00 -19.93
C SER A 300 12.94 5.46 -19.64
N GLY A 301 13.57 5.74 -18.50
CA GLY A 301 14.13 7.05 -18.19
C GLY A 301 14.92 7.02 -16.90
N PHE A 302 15.83 7.97 -16.72
CA PHE A 302 16.71 8.05 -15.56
C PHE A 302 16.66 9.45 -14.92
N HIS A 303 16.93 9.53 -13.62
CA HIS A 303 16.95 10.80 -12.91
C HIS A 303 18.26 11.58 -13.14
N GLU A 304 18.20 12.90 -12.99
CA GLU A 304 19.40 13.73 -12.98
C GLU A 304 20.42 13.24 -11.95
N GLY A 305 21.68 13.13 -12.38
CA GLY A 305 22.79 12.61 -11.57
C GLY A 305 22.94 11.08 -11.60
N THR A 306 22.19 10.38 -12.46
CA THR A 306 22.32 8.94 -12.73
C THR A 306 22.46 8.70 -14.23
N ASP A 307 22.89 7.50 -14.62
CA ASP A 307 22.96 7.10 -16.03
C ASP A 307 22.57 5.63 -16.25
N VAL A 308 22.48 5.24 -17.53
CA VAL A 308 22.06 3.90 -17.95
C VAL A 308 23.01 2.81 -17.44
N GLU A 309 24.31 3.06 -17.43
CA GLU A 309 25.32 2.07 -17.05
C GLU A 309 25.32 1.84 -15.53
N GLU A 310 25.16 2.90 -14.74
CA GLU A 310 24.92 2.80 -13.31
C GLU A 310 23.69 1.92 -13.04
N ILE A 311 22.55 2.22 -13.67
CA ILE A 311 21.29 1.52 -13.43
C ILE A 311 21.38 0.04 -13.81
N ARG A 312 22.04 -0.29 -14.93
CA ARG A 312 22.32 -1.69 -15.33
C ARG A 312 23.08 -2.45 -14.23
N GLY A 313 24.06 -1.80 -13.59
CA GLY A 313 24.83 -2.37 -12.48
C GLY A 313 24.03 -2.55 -11.17
N GLN A 314 22.85 -1.94 -11.07
CA GLN A 314 21.99 -1.93 -9.89
C GLN A 314 20.80 -2.89 -9.97
N VAL A 315 20.74 -3.75 -10.98
CA VAL A 315 19.80 -4.89 -11.02
C VAL A 315 20.57 -6.21 -11.16
N GLN A 316 19.91 -7.35 -10.96
CA GLN A 316 20.54 -8.67 -10.98
C GLN A 316 20.31 -9.47 -12.28
N TRP A 317 19.86 -8.81 -13.35
CA TRP A 317 19.68 -9.40 -14.67
C TRP A 317 20.22 -8.46 -15.75
N ASP A 318 20.28 -8.93 -17.00
CA ASP A 318 20.65 -8.10 -18.15
C ASP A 318 19.52 -7.12 -18.51
N LEU A 319 19.62 -5.89 -18.01
CA LEU A 319 18.58 -4.87 -18.15
C LEU A 319 18.57 -4.29 -19.57
N LYS A 320 17.44 -4.54 -20.25
CA LYS A 320 17.11 -3.88 -21.52
C LYS A 320 16.73 -2.43 -21.30
N VAL A 321 16.98 -1.63 -22.32
CA VAL A 321 16.79 -0.18 -22.32
C VAL A 321 15.90 0.18 -23.49
N ALA A 322 14.95 1.09 -23.28
CA ALA A 322 14.08 1.60 -24.33
C ALA A 322 14.88 2.44 -25.34
N ASP A 323 14.45 2.42 -26.61
CA ASP A 323 15.13 3.14 -27.69
C ASP A 323 15.14 4.66 -27.48
N ASP A 324 14.11 5.18 -26.79
CA ASP A 324 13.90 6.59 -26.48
C ASP A 324 14.29 6.96 -25.03
N VAL A 325 15.14 6.14 -24.39
CA VAL A 325 15.59 6.41 -23.02
C VAL A 325 16.25 7.79 -22.91
N GLY A 326 15.87 8.54 -21.87
CA GLY A 326 16.44 9.85 -21.62
C GLY A 326 16.27 10.31 -20.17
N PRO A 327 16.82 11.49 -19.83
CA PRO A 327 16.63 12.08 -18.52
C PRO A 327 15.13 12.40 -18.30
N LEU A 328 14.63 12.04 -17.12
CA LEU A 328 13.29 12.42 -16.68
C LEU A 328 13.26 13.92 -16.35
N PRO A 329 12.10 14.59 -16.53
CA PRO A 329 11.96 15.99 -16.13
C PRO A 329 12.32 16.19 -14.66
N SER A 330 13.14 17.20 -14.37
CA SER A 330 13.42 17.59 -12.99
C SER A 330 12.17 18.19 -12.33
N PRO A 331 11.94 17.94 -11.03
CA PRO A 331 10.81 18.51 -10.31
C PRO A 331 10.71 20.03 -10.45
N THR A 332 9.51 20.53 -10.70
CA THR A 332 9.25 21.97 -10.72
C THR A 332 9.28 22.56 -9.30
N PRO A 333 9.54 23.88 -9.16
CA PRO A 333 9.47 24.54 -7.85
C PRO A 333 8.14 24.33 -7.14
N LEU A 334 7.02 24.39 -7.87
CA LEU A 334 5.67 24.18 -7.32
C LEU A 334 5.50 22.77 -6.75
N GLU A 335 5.98 21.75 -7.46
CA GLU A 335 5.90 20.36 -7.00
C GLU A 335 6.77 20.12 -5.77
N LEU A 336 7.99 20.64 -5.76
CA LEU A 336 8.90 20.51 -4.61
C LEU A 336 8.34 21.21 -3.37
N ASP A 337 7.86 22.46 -3.52
CA ASP A 337 7.29 23.21 -2.40
C ASP A 337 6.01 22.56 -1.89
N THR A 338 5.20 21.98 -2.79
CA THR A 338 4.00 21.23 -2.39
C THR A 338 4.36 19.93 -1.68
N LEU A 339 5.28 19.14 -2.22
CA LEU A 339 5.76 17.91 -1.62
C LEU A 339 6.32 18.13 -0.20
N ARG A 340 7.15 19.16 -0.02
CA ARG A 340 7.74 19.51 1.27
C ARG A 340 6.72 20.03 2.28
N ARG A 341 5.65 20.67 1.83
CA ARG A 341 4.52 21.08 2.69
C ARG A 341 3.63 19.89 3.09
N LEU A 342 3.54 18.85 2.27
CA LEU A 342 2.81 17.62 2.61
C LEU A 342 3.52 16.80 3.70
N ASP A 343 4.84 16.90 3.79
CA ASP A 343 5.67 16.19 4.77
C ASP A 343 6.64 17.13 5.52
N PRO A 344 6.11 18.09 6.32
CA PRO A 344 6.93 19.11 6.98
C PRO A 344 7.87 18.50 8.03
N GLU A 345 7.47 17.38 8.64
CA GLU A 345 8.26 16.62 9.63
C GLU A 345 9.26 15.65 8.96
N ARG A 346 9.32 15.63 7.63
CA ARG A 346 10.22 14.79 6.82
C ARG A 346 10.12 13.29 7.09
N MET A 347 8.95 12.77 7.44
CA MET A 347 8.74 11.34 7.67
C MET A 347 9.10 10.49 6.44
N TYR A 348 8.79 11.00 5.26
CA TYR A 348 9.08 10.40 3.97
C TYR A 348 10.32 11.02 3.32
N LEU A 349 10.50 12.33 3.48
CA LEU A 349 11.53 13.12 2.79
C LEU A 349 12.87 13.18 3.54
N GLU A 350 13.01 12.54 4.70
CA GLU A 350 14.29 12.40 5.38
C GLU A 350 15.18 11.41 4.60
N TYR A 351 16.24 11.96 3.99
CA TYR A 351 17.13 11.23 3.07
C TYR A 351 17.92 10.11 3.75
N LYS A 352 18.24 10.24 5.06
CA LYS A 352 18.94 9.22 5.83
C LYS A 352 18.12 8.81 7.02
N ARG A 353 17.49 7.64 6.95
CA ARG A 353 16.85 7.03 8.11
C ARG A 353 17.89 6.21 8.84
N LEU A 354 18.19 6.58 10.09
CA LEU A 354 19.17 5.88 10.91
C LEU A 354 18.45 5.07 11.99
N LEU A 355 18.63 3.75 12.00
CA LEU A 355 18.31 2.90 13.13
C LEU A 355 19.63 2.49 13.81
N GLU A 356 19.80 2.89 15.08
CA GLU A 356 21.04 2.63 15.84
C GLU A 356 22.31 3.13 15.12
N GLY A 357 22.21 4.25 14.41
CA GLY A 357 23.32 4.83 13.65
C GLY A 357 23.61 4.15 12.31
N LYS A 358 22.83 3.14 11.91
CA LYS A 358 22.92 2.51 10.58
C LYS A 358 21.82 3.03 9.67
N GLU A 359 22.19 3.35 8.45
CA GLU A 359 21.23 3.74 7.41
C GLU A 359 20.33 2.56 7.06
N ILE A 360 19.02 2.80 7.08
CA ILE A 360 17.98 1.81 6.78
C ILE A 360 17.07 2.35 5.67
N SER A 361 16.69 1.50 4.71
CA SER A 361 15.56 1.79 3.81
C SER A 361 14.27 1.22 4.42
N LEU A 362 13.12 1.86 4.17
CA LEU A 362 11.81 1.29 4.52
C LEU A 362 11.45 0.03 3.70
#